data_AF-A0A970TRJ6-F1
#
_entry.id   AF-A0A970TRJ6-F1
#
_cell.length_a   1.000
_cell.length_b   1.000
_cell.length_c   1.000
_cell.angle_alpha   90.00
_cell.angle_beta   90.00
_cell.angle_gamma   90.00
#
_symmetry.space_group_name_H-M   'P 1'
#
loop_
_entity.id
_entity.type
_entity.pdbx_description
1 polymer ?
#
loop_
_entity_poly.entity_id
_entity_poly.type
_entity_poly.pdbx_seq_one_letter_code
_entity_poly.pdbx_strand_id
1 'polypeptide(L)'
;MMNKEQEKRPFIRVLIATVLGILLLITIVPRAKCIYDLNQRKANLESEKDSLTKQNAQLEKAMQEANSPQNVEKIAREQLGMVKNGETIMVPVLSE
;
A
#
# COMPACT_ATOMS: atom_id res chain seq x y z
N MET A 1 44.32 12.33 58.15
CA MET A 1 42.96 11.75 58.10
C MET A 1 42.25 12.37 56.92
N MET A 2 42.08 11.62 55.83
CA MET A 2 41.54 12.15 54.57
C MET A 2 40.00 12.15 54.63
N ASN A 3 39.39 13.30 54.35
CA ASN A 3 37.95 13.51 54.49
C ASN A 3 37.17 12.63 53.49
N LYS A 4 36.43 11.64 54.01
CA LYS A 4 35.46 10.80 53.26
C LYS A 4 34.41 11.59 52.47
N GLU A 5 34.24 12.88 52.79
CA GLU A 5 33.36 13.81 52.09
C GLU A 5 33.85 14.23 50.69
N GLN A 6 35.18 14.16 50.42
CA GLN A 6 35.73 14.56 49.12
C GLN A 6 35.57 13.48 48.04
N GLU A 7 35.56 12.21 48.43
CA GLU A 7 35.46 11.07 47.51
C GLU A 7 34.05 10.89 46.92
N LYS A 8 33.01 11.34 47.65
CA LYS A 8 31.60 11.21 47.23
C LYS A 8 31.15 12.24 46.19
N ARG A 9 31.82 13.40 46.11
CA ARG A 9 31.46 14.49 45.18
C ARG A 9 31.56 14.10 43.70
N PRO A 10 32.62 13.44 43.21
CA PRO A 10 32.66 12.98 41.82
C PRO A 10 31.62 11.87 41.55
N PHE A 11 31.40 10.96 42.51
CA PHE A 11 30.42 9.89 42.37
C PHE A 11 28.99 10.42 42.23
N ILE A 12 28.59 11.40 43.05
CA ILE A 12 27.27 12.03 42.97
C ILE A 12 27.08 12.75 41.63
N ARG A 13 28.11 13.44 41.11
CA ARG A 13 28.04 14.09 39.79
C ARG A 13 27.85 13.09 38.66
N VAL A 14 28.57 11.98 38.69
CA VAL A 14 28.40 10.89 37.71
C VAL A 14 26.99 10.33 37.81
N LEU A 15 26.49 10.05 39.02
CA LEU A 15 25.15 9.53 39.24
C LEU A 15 24.06 10.46 38.71
N ILE A 16 24.16 11.77 38.95
CA ILE A 16 23.25 12.77 38.40
C ILE A 16 23.31 12.80 36.87
N ALA A 17 24.52 12.77 36.28
CA ALA A 17 24.69 12.74 34.82
C ALA A 17 24.10 11.46 34.20
N THR A 18 24.28 10.31 34.85
CA THR A 18 23.69 9.03 34.40
C THR A 18 22.18 9.08 34.47
N VAL A 19 21.60 9.58 35.56
CA VAL A 19 20.14 9.70 35.72
C VAL A 19 19.55 10.65 34.66
N LEU A 20 20.19 11.80 34.42
CA LEU A 20 19.79 12.72 33.35
C LEU A 20 19.89 12.07 31.97
N GLY A 21 20.97 11.33 31.70
CA GLY A 21 21.14 10.60 30.45
C GLY A 21 20.06 9.54 30.23
N ILE A 22 19.74 8.77 31.26
CA ILE A 22 18.66 7.77 31.22
C ILE A 22 17.31 8.44 30.96
N LEU A 23 17.02 9.56 31.65
CA LEU A 23 15.76 10.28 31.49
C LEU A 23 15.60 10.81 30.06
N LEU A 24 16.67 11.32 29.45
CA LEU A 24 16.67 11.71 28.04
C LEU A 24 16.44 10.50 27.12
N LEU A 25 17.13 9.38 27.35
CA LEU A 25 16.96 8.17 26.55
C LEU A 25 15.52 7.64 26.59
N ILE A 26 14.88 7.63 27.76
CA ILE A 26 13.48 7.22 27.93
C ILE A 26 12.55 8.08 27.06
N THR A 27 12.86 9.35 26.84
CA THR A 27 12.03 10.23 25.99
C THR A 27 12.33 10.13 24.50
N ILE A 28 13.61 9.92 24.13
CA ILE A 28 14.05 9.96 22.73
C ILE A 28 13.79 8.63 22.02
N VAL A 29 14.10 7.52 22.67
CA VAL A 29 13.98 6.17 22.09
C VAL A 29 12.56 5.84 21.60
N PRO A 30 11.48 6.05 22.37
CA PRO A 30 10.13 5.73 21.88
C PRO A 30 9.71 6.64 20.72
N ARG A 31 10.16 7.90 20.71
CA ARG A 31 9.87 8.82 19.60
C ARG A 31 10.58 8.39 18.32
N ALA A 32 11.85 8.00 18.42
CA ALA A 32 12.60 7.47 17.28
C ALA A 32 11.94 6.22 16.69
N LYS A 33 11.52 5.27 17.55
CA LYS A 33 10.77 4.08 17.11
C LYS A 33 9.44 4.43 16.45
N CYS A 34 8.68 5.37 17.04
CA CYS A 34 7.40 5.82 16.50
C CYS A 34 7.57 6.40 15.09
N ILE A 35 8.55 7.29 14.90
CA ILE A 35 8.85 7.89 13.60
C ILE A 35 9.23 6.81 12.57
N TYR A 36 10.04 5.84 12.97
CA TYR A 36 10.41 4.72 12.11
C TYR A 36 9.19 3.89 11.68
N ASP A 37 8.32 3.51 12.62
CA ASP A 37 7.11 2.74 12.32
C ASP A 37 6.12 3.53 11.44
N LEU A 38 5.92 4.82 11.72
CA LEU A 38 5.08 5.69 10.91
C LEU A 38 5.61 5.84 9.48
N ASN A 39 6.92 6.00 9.31
CA ASN A 39 7.53 6.08 7.97
C ASN A 39 7.37 4.77 7.21
N GLN A 40 7.54 3.63 7.86
CA GLN A 40 7.35 2.33 7.22
C GLN A 40 5.89 2.14 6.78
N ARG A 41 4.93 2.46 7.65
CA ARG A 41 3.50 2.41 7.32
C ARG A 41 3.17 3.32 6.15
N LYS A 42 3.69 4.55 6.17
CA LYS A 42 3.49 5.53 5.10
C LYS A 42 4.00 4.99 3.76
N ALA A 43 5.22 4.43 3.73
CA ALA A 43 5.79 3.86 2.51
C ALA A 43 4.94 2.69 1.96
N ASN A 44 4.47 1.81 2.85
CA ASN A 44 3.60 0.71 2.45
C ASN A 44 2.26 1.21 1.88
N LEU A 45 1.62 2.18 2.55
CA LEU A 45 0.37 2.80 2.11
C LEU A 45 0.51 3.53 0.77
N GLU A 46 1.63 4.23 0.55
CA GLU A 46 1.93 4.88 -0.73
C GLU A 46 2.08 3.84 -1.84
N SER A 47 2.80 2.74 -1.60
CA SER A 47 2.93 1.65 -2.58
C SER A 47 1.58 0.99 -2.89
N GLU A 48 0.74 0.78 -1.88
CA GLU A 48 -0.59 0.18 -2.08
C GLU A 48 -1.50 1.12 -2.87
N LYS A 49 -1.48 2.42 -2.55
CA LYS A 49 -2.21 3.44 -3.30
C LYS A 49 -1.78 3.47 -4.77
N ASP A 50 -0.48 3.42 -5.05
CA ASP A 50 0.03 3.42 -6.43
C ASP A 50 -0.39 2.16 -7.18
N SER A 51 -0.38 0.99 -6.52
CA SER A 51 -0.88 -0.26 -7.09
C SER A 51 -2.36 -0.18 -7.43
N LEU A 52 -3.19 0.27 -6.48
CA LEU A 52 -4.64 0.40 -6.68
C LEU A 52 -4.97 1.44 -7.75
N THR A 53 -4.23 2.54 -7.81
CA THR A 53 -4.43 3.58 -8.84
C THR A 53 -4.15 3.03 -10.24
N LYS A 54 -3.09 2.23 -10.40
CA LYS A 54 -2.78 1.56 -11.68
C LYS A 54 -3.85 0.54 -12.04
N GLN A 55 -4.31 -0.27 -11.09
CA GLN A 55 -5.36 -1.27 -11.31
C GLN A 55 -6.67 -0.59 -11.71
N ASN A 56 -7.05 0.49 -11.05
CA ASN A 56 -8.26 1.23 -11.37
C ASN A 56 -8.18 1.84 -12.78
N ALA A 57 -7.04 2.44 -13.15
CA ALA A 57 -6.83 2.96 -14.51
C ALA A 57 -6.87 1.86 -15.59
N GLN A 58 -6.40 0.65 -15.28
CA GLN A 58 -6.51 -0.50 -16.18
C GLN A 58 -7.96 -0.98 -16.33
N LEU A 59 -8.69 -1.08 -15.22
CA LEU A 59 -10.09 -1.46 -15.21
C LEU A 59 -10.95 -0.45 -15.96
N GLU A 60 -10.70 0.85 -15.78
CA GLU A 60 -11.42 1.90 -16.47
C GLU A 60 -11.20 1.84 -17.99
N LYS A 61 -9.97 1.56 -18.43
CA LYS A 61 -9.68 1.30 -19.85
C LYS A 61 -10.40 0.05 -20.35
N ALA A 62 -10.36 -1.04 -19.61
CA ALA A 62 -11.05 -2.28 -19.98
C ALA A 62 -12.57 -2.07 -20.06
N MET A 63 -13.15 -1.27 -19.16
CA MET A 63 -14.56 -0.88 -19.23
C MET A 63 -14.85 -0.02 -20.45
N GLN A 64 -14.00 0.94 -20.80
CA GLN A 64 -14.18 1.76 -22.00
C GLN A 64 -14.09 0.91 -23.28
N GLU A 65 -13.15 -0.04 -23.34
CA GLU A 65 -13.02 -0.98 -24.46
C GLU A 65 -14.20 -1.95 -24.54
N ALA A 66 -14.66 -2.49 -23.40
CA ALA A 66 -15.83 -3.38 -23.35
C ALA A 66 -17.12 -2.66 -23.72
N ASN A 67 -17.27 -1.39 -23.31
CA ASN A 67 -18.42 -0.55 -23.64
C ASN A 67 -18.31 0.09 -25.03
N SER A 68 -17.24 -0.17 -25.79
CA SER A 68 -17.18 0.28 -27.18
C SER A 68 -18.29 -0.41 -28.00
N PRO A 69 -19.06 0.33 -28.83
CA PRO A 69 -20.16 -0.23 -29.60
C PRO A 69 -19.77 -1.47 -30.42
N GLN A 70 -18.52 -1.51 -30.91
CA GLN A 70 -17.96 -2.63 -31.67
C GLN A 70 -17.80 -3.91 -30.82
N ASN A 71 -17.34 -3.79 -29.57
CA ASN A 71 -17.20 -4.95 -28.69
C ASN A 71 -18.55 -5.39 -28.12
N VAL A 72 -19.47 -4.48 -27.83
CA VAL A 72 -20.85 -4.82 -27.45
C VAL A 72 -21.53 -5.60 -28.58
N GLU A 73 -21.39 -5.16 -29.83
CA GLU A 73 -21.92 -5.88 -31.00
C GLU A 73 -21.25 -7.25 -31.18
N LYS A 74 -19.94 -7.35 -30.96
CA LYS A 74 -19.20 -8.62 -31.00
C LYS A 74 -19.68 -9.60 -29.93
N ILE A 75 -19.81 -9.15 -28.68
CA ILE A 75 -20.32 -9.98 -27.58
C ILE A 75 -21.78 -10.40 -27.84
N ALA A 76 -22.62 -9.52 -28.39
CA ALA A 76 -23.99 -9.86 -28.75
C ALA A 76 -24.05 -10.91 -29.88
N ARG A 77 -23.17 -10.83 -30.88
CA ARG A 77 -23.05 -11.87 -31.91
C ARG A 77 -22.60 -13.22 -31.33
N GLU A 78 -21.55 -13.20 -30.50
CA GLU A 78 -20.90 -14.41 -30.00
C GLU A 78 -21.69 -15.10 -28.88
N GLN A 79 -22.28 -14.36 -27.95
CA GLN A 79 -22.97 -14.91 -26.77
C GLN A 79 -24.48 -14.96 -26.89
N LEU A 80 -25.09 -14.03 -27.66
CA LEU A 80 -26.54 -13.95 -27.80
C LEU A 80 -27.03 -14.46 -29.17
N GLY A 81 -26.11 -14.84 -30.07
CA GLY A 81 -26.46 -15.26 -31.43
C GLY A 81 -27.19 -14.19 -32.24
N MET A 82 -27.06 -12.91 -31.84
CA MET A 82 -27.74 -11.80 -32.51
C MET A 82 -27.09 -11.54 -33.87
N VAL A 83 -27.89 -11.59 -34.93
CA VAL A 83 -27.52 -11.22 -36.29
C VAL A 83 -28.16 -9.88 -36.68
N LYS A 84 -27.46 -9.10 -37.50
CA LYS A 84 -27.97 -7.79 -37.94
C LYS A 84 -29.12 -7.99 -38.93
N ASN A 85 -30.10 -7.08 -38.96
CA ASN A 85 -31.18 -7.13 -39.95
C ASN A 85 -30.61 -7.17 -41.38
N GLY A 86 -30.76 -8.32 -42.05
CA GLY A 86 -30.21 -8.60 -43.37
C GLY A 86 -29.16 -9.73 -43.45
N GLU A 87 -28.67 -10.28 -42.33
CA GLU A 87 -27.76 -11.44 -42.31
C GLU A 87 -28.54 -12.77 -42.25
N THR A 88 -28.24 -13.70 -43.17
CA THR A 88 -28.85 -15.05 -43.21
C THR A 88 -27.94 -16.06 -42.50
N ILE A 89 -28.43 -16.70 -41.44
CA ILE A 89 -27.71 -17.76 -40.72
C ILE A 89 -27.70 -19.03 -41.58
N MET A 90 -26.53 -19.43 -42.08
CA MET A 90 -26.32 -20.75 -42.67
C MET A 90 -25.98 -21.74 -41.56
N VAL A 91 -26.97 -22.53 -41.13
CA VAL A 91 -26.72 -23.65 -40.21
C VAL A 91 -26.30 -24.87 -41.04
N PRO A 92 -25.09 -25.43 -40.86
CA PRO A 92 -24.72 -26.67 -41.53
C PRO A 92 -25.58 -27.80 -40.98
N VAL A 93 -26.45 -28.37 -41.81
CA VAL A 93 -27.13 -29.62 -41.50
C VAL A 93 -26.10 -30.73 -41.69
N LEU A 94 -25.64 -31.31 -40.59
CA LEU A 94 -24.89 -32.56 -40.63
C LEU A 94 -25.88 -33.67 -40.99
N SER A 95 -25.79 -34.12 -42.24
CA SER A 95 -26.51 -35.30 -42.73
C SER A 95 -25.70 -36.54 -42.34
N GLU A 96 -26.17 -37.32 -41.37
CA GLU A 96 -25.84 -38.75 -41.24
C GLU A 96 -27.11 -39.59 -41.28
#